data_AF-A0A1E7FQ69-F1
#
_entry.id   AF-A0A1E7FQ69-F1
#
_cell.length_a   1.000
_cell.length_b   1.000
_cell.length_c   1.000
_cell.angle_alpha   90.00
_cell.angle_beta   90.00
_cell.angle_gamma   90.00
#
_symmetry.space_group_name_H-M   'P 1'
#
loop_
_entity.id
_entity.type
_entity.pdbx_description
1 polymer ?
#
loop_
_entity_poly.entity_id
_entity_poly.type
_entity_poly.pdbx_seq_one_letter_code
_entity_poly.pdbx_strand_id
1 'polypeptide(L)'
;IQKKLNQDILYLPPPYLSSELKNGVANLFYPSYLAGEWEVTQTLTDMNAPLGIKYCGGPNGSVEIAEKSITEARSKIGVPVQLKLRYAQTKFGIAEDRLYNDKERLNAFAQKNVVSSVEYADVGGSNRKSVLALGGTQDDPLQTTIVYFKGPAAQKNFVTSSDGTESSDTSLWLGYEVQRSIFALTNQNTAPPITTDSEYIWSFERLDDNHIRGKLRIANYLNPQSDTLYFDAKNRAVSLQDYMLDMKR
;
A
#
# COMPACT_ATOMS: atom_id res chain seq x y z
N ILE A 1 -10.27 3.88 -12.72
CA ILE A 1 -9.72 4.18 -11.37
C ILE A 1 -10.60 5.16 -10.60
N GLN A 2 -10.95 6.33 -11.12
CA GLN A 2 -11.78 7.36 -10.42
C GLN A 2 -13.01 6.80 -9.69
N LYS A 3 -13.78 5.90 -10.32
CA LYS A 3 -14.97 5.29 -9.70
C LYS A 3 -14.65 4.55 -8.40
N LYS A 4 -13.49 3.90 -8.31
CA LYS A 4 -13.09 3.11 -7.14
C LYS A 4 -12.94 3.96 -5.87
N LEU A 5 -12.58 5.24 -6.00
CA LEU A 5 -12.45 6.17 -4.87
C LEU A 5 -13.78 6.49 -4.19
N ASN A 6 -14.92 6.22 -4.84
CA ASN A 6 -16.25 6.56 -4.31
C ASN A 6 -17.20 5.35 -4.25
N GLN A 7 -16.75 4.15 -4.59
CA GLN A 7 -17.59 2.94 -4.58
C GLN A 7 -17.53 2.24 -3.22
N ASP A 8 -18.68 1.80 -2.72
CA ASP A 8 -18.75 1.01 -1.47
C ASP A 8 -18.36 -0.46 -1.67
N ILE A 9 -18.50 -0.96 -2.90
CA ILE A 9 -18.17 -2.34 -3.26
C ILE A 9 -17.03 -2.29 -4.27
N LEU A 10 -15.86 -2.79 -3.84
CA LEU A 10 -14.68 -2.97 -4.68
C LEU A 10 -14.38 -4.45 -4.81
N TYR A 11 -13.93 -4.86 -6.00
CA TYR A 11 -13.47 -6.21 -6.27
C TYR A 11 -11.95 -6.21 -6.40
N LEU A 12 -11.29 -7.21 -5.83
CA LEU A 12 -9.84 -7.37 -5.90
C LEU A 12 -9.41 -7.42 -7.38
N PRO A 13 -8.52 -6.51 -7.83
CA PRO A 13 -7.97 -6.58 -9.17
C PRO A 13 -7.22 -7.89 -9.40
N PRO A 14 -7.23 -8.44 -10.62
CA PRO A 14 -6.44 -9.62 -10.92
C PRO A 14 -4.94 -9.31 -10.75
N PRO A 15 -4.12 -10.30 -10.31
CA PRO A 15 -2.68 -10.15 -10.29
C PRO A 15 -2.13 -10.02 -11.72
N TYR A 16 -0.91 -9.50 -11.85
CA TYR A 16 -0.21 -9.42 -13.13
C TYR A 16 -0.15 -10.80 -13.79
N LEU A 17 -0.42 -10.81 -15.09
CA LEU A 17 -0.04 -11.90 -15.96
C LEU A 17 1.48 -11.84 -16.18
N SER A 18 2.12 -13.00 -16.37
CA SER A 18 3.56 -13.04 -16.65
C SER A 18 3.97 -12.20 -17.87
N SER A 19 3.05 -11.99 -18.83
CA SER A 19 3.24 -11.12 -19.99
C SER A 19 3.25 -9.62 -19.68
N GLU A 20 2.68 -9.22 -18.53
CA GLU A 20 2.59 -7.81 -18.10
C GLU A 20 3.81 -7.37 -17.31
N LEU A 21 4.59 -8.32 -16.78
CA LEU A 21 5.90 -8.10 -16.19
C LEU A 21 6.91 -7.82 -17.31
N LYS A 22 6.89 -6.59 -17.85
CA LYS A 22 7.80 -6.13 -18.91
C LYS A 22 9.26 -6.33 -18.50
N ASN A 23 9.86 -7.43 -18.93
CA ASN A 23 11.29 -7.77 -18.79
C ASN A 23 11.86 -7.66 -17.38
N GLY A 24 11.04 -7.86 -16.34
CA GLY A 24 11.54 -7.84 -14.98
C GLY A 24 11.51 -6.47 -14.29
N VAL A 25 10.83 -5.46 -14.87
CA VAL A 25 10.65 -4.12 -14.28
C VAL A 25 9.18 -3.76 -14.39
N ALA A 26 8.42 -4.13 -13.37
CA ALA A 26 7.08 -3.61 -13.13
C ALA A 26 7.15 -2.68 -11.91
N ASN A 27 6.54 -1.49 -12.00
CA ASN A 27 6.32 -0.60 -10.86
C ASN A 27 5.15 0.32 -11.21
N LEU A 28 4.50 0.89 -10.20
CA LEU A 28 3.57 1.99 -10.41
C LEU A 28 4.39 3.26 -10.64
N PHE A 29 4.21 3.88 -11.80
CA PHE A 29 4.88 5.14 -12.13
C PHE A 29 3.93 6.31 -11.88
N TYR A 30 4.45 7.29 -11.14
CA TYR A 30 3.79 8.50 -10.70
C TYR A 30 4.08 9.66 -11.68
N PRO A 31 3.26 10.72 -11.67
CA PRO A 31 3.49 11.90 -12.49
C PRO A 31 4.79 12.60 -12.07
N SER A 32 5.40 13.29 -13.03
CA SER A 32 6.72 13.94 -12.85
C SER A 32 6.77 14.92 -11.68
N TYR A 33 5.66 15.61 -11.41
CA TYR A 33 5.57 16.60 -10.33
C TYR A 33 5.68 15.98 -8.93
N LEU A 34 5.50 14.66 -8.75
CA LEU A 34 5.70 14.01 -7.45
C LEU A 34 7.17 13.76 -7.09
N ALA A 35 8.10 13.82 -8.05
CA ALA A 35 9.50 13.45 -7.87
C ALA A 35 10.21 14.28 -6.79
N GLY A 36 10.67 13.65 -5.70
CA GLY A 36 11.30 14.31 -4.55
C GLY A 36 10.73 13.87 -3.20
N GLU A 37 11.16 14.54 -2.13
CA GLU A 37 10.62 14.36 -0.77
C GLU A 37 9.44 15.31 -0.53
N TRP A 38 8.51 14.89 0.32
CA TRP A 38 7.29 15.62 0.68
C TRP A 38 7.03 15.47 2.18
N GLU A 39 6.71 16.59 2.83
CA GLU A 39 6.07 16.60 4.15
C GLU A 39 4.58 16.34 3.95
N VAL A 40 4.06 15.27 4.55
CA VAL A 40 2.69 14.80 4.32
C VAL A 40 1.91 14.80 5.63
N THR A 41 0.78 15.49 5.60
CA THR A 41 -0.27 15.35 6.62
C THR A 41 -1.31 14.37 6.08
N GLN A 42 -1.31 13.15 6.60
CA GLN A 42 -2.28 12.11 6.24
C GLN A 42 -3.37 12.04 7.31
N THR A 43 -4.63 12.19 6.92
CA THR A 43 -5.78 12.19 7.85
C THR A 43 -6.80 11.16 7.39
N LEU A 44 -7.15 10.22 8.28
CA LEU A 44 -8.25 9.28 8.06
C LEU A 44 -9.57 10.04 8.08
N THR A 45 -10.36 9.93 7.02
CA THR A 45 -11.66 10.62 6.89
C THR A 45 -12.84 9.67 7.03
N ASP A 46 -12.68 8.40 6.68
CA ASP A 46 -13.74 7.40 6.83
C ASP A 46 -13.19 5.98 7.03
N MET A 47 -13.96 5.14 7.73
CA MET A 47 -13.68 3.71 7.92
C MET A 47 -14.99 2.90 7.85
N ASN A 48 -15.08 2.07 6.81
CA ASN A 48 -16.25 1.26 6.51
C ASN A 48 -15.90 -0.24 6.44
N ALA A 49 -16.86 -1.09 6.77
CA ALA A 49 -16.82 -2.54 6.61
C ALA A 49 -18.00 -2.97 5.72
N PRO A 50 -17.89 -2.87 4.38
CA PRO A 50 -19.04 -2.94 3.47
C PRO A 50 -19.76 -4.30 3.46
N LEU A 51 -19.09 -5.38 3.87
CA LEU A 51 -19.72 -6.70 4.01
C LEU A 51 -20.14 -7.01 5.46
N GLY A 52 -19.92 -6.07 6.39
CA GLY A 52 -20.17 -6.23 7.81
C GLY A 52 -18.93 -6.61 8.62
N ILE A 53 -18.99 -6.32 9.91
CA ILE A 53 -17.84 -6.39 10.83
C ILE A 53 -17.23 -7.80 10.95
N LYS A 54 -18.02 -8.87 10.76
CA LYS A 54 -17.54 -10.26 10.89
C LYS A 54 -16.35 -10.59 9.98
N TYR A 55 -16.19 -9.85 8.88
CA TYR A 55 -15.09 -10.03 7.93
C TYR A 55 -13.79 -9.32 8.34
N CYS A 56 -13.80 -8.53 9.42
CA CYS A 56 -12.65 -7.75 9.91
C CYS A 56 -11.95 -8.40 11.13
N GLY A 57 -12.30 -9.64 11.46
CA GLY A 57 -11.88 -10.32 12.71
C GLY A 57 -10.57 -11.11 12.65
N GLY A 58 -9.72 -10.85 11.66
CA GLY A 58 -8.50 -11.63 11.39
C GLY A 58 -8.79 -13.05 10.87
N PRO A 59 -7.77 -13.94 10.85
CA PRO A 59 -7.86 -15.27 10.23
C PRO A 59 -9.03 -16.14 10.72
N ASN A 60 -9.40 -16.01 11.99
CA ASN A 60 -10.47 -16.78 12.63
C ASN A 60 -11.85 -16.09 12.58
N GLY A 61 -11.97 -14.91 11.94
CA GLY A 61 -13.24 -14.18 11.85
C GLY A 61 -13.83 -13.79 13.21
N SER A 62 -12.98 -13.48 14.19
CA SER A 62 -13.43 -13.14 15.55
C SER A 62 -14.15 -11.79 15.57
N VAL A 63 -15.43 -11.79 15.92
CA VAL A 63 -16.25 -10.58 15.99
C VAL A 63 -15.72 -9.60 17.04
N GLU A 64 -15.26 -10.10 18.19
CA GLU A 64 -14.68 -9.25 19.24
C GLU A 64 -13.42 -8.51 18.74
N ILE A 65 -12.55 -9.21 18.01
CA ILE A 65 -11.35 -8.60 17.42
C ILE A 65 -11.75 -7.59 16.34
N ALA A 66 -12.76 -7.91 15.52
CA ALA A 66 -13.27 -7.01 14.50
C ALA A 66 -13.82 -5.72 15.11
N GLU A 67 -14.63 -5.81 16.15
CA GLU A 67 -15.22 -4.66 16.85
C GLU A 67 -14.13 -3.77 17.45
N LYS A 68 -13.14 -4.36 18.14
CA LYS A 68 -12.00 -3.63 18.68
C LYS A 68 -11.20 -2.92 17.59
N SER A 69 -10.91 -3.62 16.48
CA SER A 69 -10.12 -3.08 15.37
C SER A 69 -10.85 -1.93 14.66
N ILE A 70 -12.15 -2.08 14.39
CA ILE A 70 -12.96 -1.04 13.76
C ILE A 70 -13.13 0.16 14.70
N THR A 71 -13.33 -0.08 16.00
CA THR A 71 -13.46 0.99 17.00
C THR A 71 -12.16 1.79 17.09
N GLU A 72 -11.01 1.12 17.17
CA GLU A 72 -9.71 1.78 17.18
C GLU A 72 -9.49 2.59 15.89
N ALA A 73 -9.77 2.02 14.72
CA ALA A 73 -9.65 2.73 13.45
C ALA A 73 -10.55 3.98 13.40
N ARG A 74 -11.82 3.85 13.79
CA ARG A 74 -12.76 4.98 13.85
C ARG A 74 -12.33 6.06 14.83
N SER A 75 -11.65 5.70 15.93
CA SER A 75 -11.09 6.67 16.88
C SER A 75 -10.02 7.57 16.27
N LYS A 76 -9.42 7.18 15.14
CA LYS A 76 -8.41 7.96 14.41
C LYS A 76 -8.99 8.84 13.31
N ILE A 77 -10.30 8.79 13.06
CA ILE A 77 -10.92 9.68 12.06
C ILE A 77 -10.72 11.14 12.48
N GLY A 78 -10.23 11.95 11.54
CA GLY A 78 -9.90 13.36 11.76
C GLY A 78 -8.59 13.61 12.52
N VAL A 79 -7.88 12.57 12.95
CA VAL A 79 -6.58 12.72 13.64
C VAL A 79 -5.47 12.77 12.58
N PRO A 80 -4.74 13.90 12.45
CA PRO A 80 -3.66 14.02 11.47
C PRO A 80 -2.44 13.22 11.89
N VAL A 81 -1.80 12.56 10.91
CA VAL A 81 -0.52 11.87 11.05
C VAL A 81 0.49 12.57 10.15
N GLN A 82 1.56 13.10 10.75
CA GLN A 82 2.68 13.69 10.02
C GLN A 82 3.67 12.60 9.62
N LEU A 83 4.05 12.57 8.35
CA LEU A 83 5.04 11.64 7.82
C LEU A 83 5.73 12.24 6.59
N LYS A 84 6.90 11.72 6.24
CA LYS A 84 7.59 12.08 5.01
C LYS A 84 7.39 11.00 3.96
N LEU A 85 7.14 11.41 2.70
CA LEU A 85 7.13 10.50 1.56
C LEU A 85 8.17 10.94 0.53
N ARG A 86 8.79 9.97 -0.14
CA ARG A 86 9.76 10.19 -1.21
C ARG A 86 9.36 9.41 -2.46
N TYR A 87 9.52 10.08 -3.59
CA TYR A 87 9.34 9.50 -4.92
C TYR A 87 10.64 9.69 -5.72
N ALA A 88 11.26 8.59 -6.11
CA ALA A 88 12.53 8.56 -6.79
C ALA A 88 12.35 8.70 -8.31
N GLN A 89 13.15 9.58 -8.91
CA GLN A 89 13.27 9.60 -10.36
C GLN A 89 14.15 8.45 -10.83
N THR A 90 13.61 7.61 -11.69
CA THR A 90 14.32 6.49 -12.31
C THR A 90 14.37 6.70 -13.83
N LYS A 91 15.14 5.86 -14.52
CA LYS A 91 15.13 5.81 -16.00
C LYS A 91 13.73 5.51 -16.58
N PHE A 92 12.89 4.80 -15.83
CA PHE A 92 11.59 4.31 -16.29
C PHE A 92 10.42 5.27 -15.98
N GLY A 93 10.67 6.27 -15.12
CA GLY A 93 9.65 7.19 -14.61
C GLY A 93 9.86 7.50 -13.13
N ILE A 94 8.89 8.17 -12.52
CA ILE A 94 8.89 8.44 -11.07
C ILE A 94 8.30 7.25 -10.34
N ALA A 95 9.06 6.62 -9.45
CA ALA A 95 8.61 5.48 -8.66
C ALA A 95 8.58 5.83 -7.18
N GLU A 96 7.76 5.13 -6.41
CA GLU A 96 7.77 5.27 -4.96
C GLU A 96 9.09 4.77 -4.36
N ASP A 97 9.73 5.55 -3.50
CA ASP A 97 10.84 5.07 -2.69
C ASP A 97 10.33 4.24 -1.52
N ARG A 98 10.08 2.96 -1.77
CA ARG A 98 9.44 2.08 -0.78
C ARG A 98 10.28 1.87 0.47
N LEU A 99 11.61 1.84 0.38
CA LEU A 99 12.45 1.67 1.58
C LEU A 99 12.22 2.83 2.55
N TYR A 100 12.22 4.05 2.01
CA TYR A 100 11.96 5.26 2.78
C TYR A 100 10.51 5.30 3.26
N ASN A 101 9.54 5.11 2.35
CA ASN A 101 8.13 5.32 2.64
C ASN A 101 7.56 4.25 3.58
N ASP A 102 7.96 2.98 3.44
CA ASP A 102 7.53 1.92 4.36
C ASP A 102 7.99 2.23 5.79
N LYS A 103 9.25 2.67 5.93
CA LYS A 103 9.82 3.06 7.23
C LYS A 103 9.09 4.26 7.84
N GLU A 104 8.93 5.33 7.07
CA GLU A 104 8.29 6.57 7.53
C GLU A 104 6.83 6.34 7.91
N ARG A 105 6.05 5.67 7.06
CA ARG A 105 4.65 5.34 7.35
C ARG A 105 4.51 4.51 8.62
N LEU A 106 5.25 3.41 8.74
CA LEU A 106 5.14 2.52 9.89
C LEU A 106 5.53 3.21 11.20
N ASN A 107 6.60 4.02 11.20
CA ASN A 107 7.00 4.75 12.40
C ASN A 107 6.01 5.87 12.75
N ALA A 108 5.51 6.61 11.76
CA ALA A 108 4.56 7.70 11.97
C ALA A 108 3.23 7.19 12.55
N PHE A 109 2.64 6.15 11.95
CA PHE A 109 1.40 5.56 12.46
C PHE A 109 1.58 4.84 13.80
N ALA A 110 2.76 4.28 14.07
CA ALA A 110 3.09 3.73 15.39
C ALA A 110 3.41 4.81 16.44
N GLN A 111 3.58 6.07 16.02
CA GLN A 111 4.03 7.21 16.84
C GLN A 111 5.33 6.95 17.60
N LYS A 112 6.17 6.04 17.09
CA LYS A 112 7.46 5.67 17.65
C LYS A 112 8.29 4.92 16.62
N ASN A 113 9.60 4.87 16.82
CA ASN A 113 10.51 4.17 15.94
C ASN A 113 10.43 2.65 16.14
N VAL A 114 9.55 1.98 15.38
CA VAL A 114 9.32 0.53 15.41
C VAL A 114 10.10 -0.24 14.34
N VAL A 115 10.44 0.42 13.23
CA VAL A 115 11.20 -0.19 12.12
C VAL A 115 12.69 -0.18 12.44
N SER A 116 13.34 -1.32 12.23
CA SER A 116 14.80 -1.49 12.31
C SER A 116 15.44 -1.21 10.95
N SER A 117 15.01 -1.93 9.92
CA SER A 117 15.47 -1.75 8.53
C SER A 117 14.34 -2.08 7.55
N VAL A 118 14.49 -1.59 6.33
CA VAL A 118 13.69 -1.99 5.17
C VAL A 118 14.66 -2.31 4.06
N GLU A 119 14.47 -3.44 3.40
CA GLU A 119 15.33 -3.93 2.35
C GLU A 119 14.50 -4.31 1.13
N TYR A 120 15.07 -4.18 -0.07
CA TYR A 120 14.46 -4.77 -1.25
C TYR A 120 14.74 -6.26 -1.30
N ALA A 121 13.76 -7.05 -1.72
CA ALA A 121 13.97 -8.47 -1.99
C ALA A 121 13.90 -8.75 -3.48
N ASP A 122 14.95 -9.42 -3.99
CA ASP A 122 15.02 -9.89 -5.36
C ASP A 122 14.16 -11.13 -5.55
N VAL A 123 12.90 -10.96 -5.96
CA VAL A 123 11.97 -12.07 -6.17
C VAL A 123 11.25 -11.99 -7.50
N GLY A 124 11.17 -13.13 -8.19
CA GLY A 124 10.40 -13.28 -9.43
C GLY A 124 10.77 -12.28 -10.52
N GLY A 125 9.74 -11.77 -11.20
CA GLY A 125 9.82 -10.83 -12.32
C GLY A 125 10.00 -9.36 -11.94
N SER A 126 10.51 -9.04 -10.74
CA SER A 126 11.05 -7.71 -10.42
C SER A 126 12.29 -7.88 -9.55
N ASN A 127 13.46 -7.81 -10.17
CA ASN A 127 14.74 -8.04 -9.51
C ASN A 127 15.82 -7.08 -10.04
N ARG A 128 16.85 -6.86 -9.22
CA ARG A 128 17.93 -5.92 -9.49
C ARG A 128 18.67 -6.24 -10.78
N LYS A 129 18.90 -7.53 -11.09
CA LYS A 129 19.57 -7.94 -12.33
C LYS A 129 18.79 -7.48 -13.57
N SER A 130 17.46 -7.63 -13.56
CA SER A 130 16.58 -7.16 -14.63
C SER A 130 16.58 -5.63 -14.75
N VAL A 131 16.48 -4.91 -13.63
CA VAL A 131 16.56 -3.43 -13.61
C VAL A 131 17.85 -2.93 -14.25
N LEU A 132 19.00 -3.48 -13.83
CA LEU A 132 20.30 -3.11 -14.38
C LEU A 132 20.44 -3.47 -15.86
N ALA A 133 19.92 -4.64 -16.28
CA ALA A 133 19.94 -5.05 -17.68
C ALA A 133 19.16 -4.12 -18.61
N LEU A 134 18.12 -3.45 -18.10
CA LEU A 134 17.36 -2.43 -18.82
C LEU A 134 17.95 -1.01 -18.64
N GLY A 135 19.10 -0.91 -17.98
CA GLY A 135 19.86 0.33 -17.76
C GLY A 135 19.33 1.20 -16.63
N GLY A 136 18.60 0.62 -15.68
CA GLY A 136 18.35 1.23 -14.38
C GLY A 136 19.60 1.21 -13.47
N THR A 137 19.43 1.60 -12.21
CA THR A 137 20.52 1.75 -11.23
C THR A 137 20.43 0.75 -10.08
N GLN A 138 21.41 0.77 -9.16
CA GLN A 138 21.36 0.00 -7.91
C GLN A 138 20.33 0.56 -6.92
N ASP A 139 19.98 1.84 -7.05
CA ASP A 139 19.10 2.55 -6.12
C ASP A 139 17.65 2.61 -6.63
N ASP A 140 17.39 2.23 -7.89
CA ASP A 140 16.03 2.21 -8.44
C ASP A 140 15.10 1.32 -7.60
N PRO A 141 13.90 1.80 -7.23
CA PRO A 141 12.98 1.02 -6.41
C PRO A 141 12.50 -0.29 -7.03
N LEU A 142 12.47 -1.37 -6.24
CA LEU A 142 11.83 -2.64 -6.59
C LEU A 142 10.41 -2.74 -6.00
N GLN A 143 9.62 -3.69 -6.48
CA GLN A 143 8.25 -3.93 -6.01
C GLN A 143 8.17 -4.63 -4.66
N THR A 144 9.20 -5.41 -4.30
CA THR A 144 9.16 -6.24 -3.10
C THR A 144 10.08 -5.66 -2.04
N THR A 145 9.52 -5.42 -0.86
CA THR A 145 10.27 -5.02 0.33
C THR A 145 10.15 -6.06 1.44
N ILE A 146 11.15 -6.11 2.29
CA ILE A 146 11.11 -6.78 3.59
C ILE A 146 11.39 -5.72 4.64
N VAL A 147 10.43 -5.52 5.54
CA VAL A 147 10.54 -4.68 6.72
C VAL A 147 10.92 -5.55 7.91
N TYR A 148 12.01 -5.19 8.58
CA TYR A 148 12.39 -5.76 9.86
C TYR A 148 12.01 -4.80 10.98
N PHE A 149 11.21 -5.28 11.93
CA PHE A 149 10.85 -4.51 13.10
C PHE A 149 11.92 -4.66 14.19
N LYS A 150 11.96 -3.74 15.17
CA LYS A 150 12.84 -3.86 16.34
C LYS A 150 12.45 -5.00 17.30
N GLY A 151 11.29 -5.63 17.09
CA GLY A 151 10.86 -6.84 17.77
C GLY A 151 11.09 -8.09 16.93
N PRO A 152 10.67 -9.28 17.40
CA PRO A 152 10.85 -10.54 16.68
C PRO A 152 9.80 -10.68 15.56
N ALA A 153 9.74 -9.71 14.65
CA ALA A 153 8.78 -9.68 13.55
C ALA A 153 9.43 -9.13 12.28
N ALA A 154 8.98 -9.66 11.15
CA ALA A 154 9.27 -9.14 9.83
C ALA A 154 8.01 -9.14 8.98
N GLN A 155 7.94 -8.21 8.03
CA GLN A 155 6.85 -8.13 7.08
C GLN A 155 7.42 -8.07 5.67
N LYS A 156 7.02 -9.01 4.82
CA LYS A 156 7.31 -8.98 3.39
C LYS A 156 6.13 -8.39 2.63
N ASN A 157 6.38 -7.37 1.83
CA ASN A 157 5.40 -6.74 0.97
C ASN A 157 5.79 -6.99 -0.49
N PHE A 158 4.84 -7.32 -1.35
CA PHE A 158 5.06 -7.34 -2.78
C PHE A 158 3.83 -6.91 -3.56
N VAL A 159 4.07 -6.14 -4.61
CA VAL A 159 3.04 -5.68 -5.53
C VAL A 159 2.60 -6.82 -6.44
N THR A 160 1.30 -7.04 -6.53
CA THR A 160 0.70 -8.08 -7.35
C THR A 160 -0.05 -7.50 -8.55
N SER A 161 -0.45 -6.24 -8.54
CA SER A 161 -1.12 -5.55 -9.64
C SER A 161 -0.95 -4.05 -9.48
N SER A 162 -0.85 -3.30 -10.57
CA SER A 162 -0.91 -1.84 -10.52
C SER A 162 -1.37 -1.28 -11.85
N ASP A 163 -1.98 -0.09 -11.81
CA ASP A 163 -2.25 0.71 -13.00
C ASP A 163 -2.28 2.19 -12.61
N GLY A 164 -1.91 3.06 -13.55
CA GLY A 164 -1.77 4.50 -13.33
C GLY A 164 -2.12 5.26 -14.59
N THR A 165 -2.88 6.34 -14.43
CA THR A 165 -3.28 7.19 -15.54
C THR A 165 -3.28 8.66 -15.12
N GLU A 166 -2.75 9.49 -16.00
CA GLU A 166 -2.76 10.95 -15.85
C GLU A 166 -3.94 11.53 -16.64
N SER A 167 -4.60 12.55 -16.11
CA SER A 167 -5.64 13.29 -16.82
C SER A 167 -5.06 14.01 -18.03
N SER A 168 -5.92 14.33 -18.99
CA SER A 168 -5.53 15.09 -20.19
C SER A 168 -5.00 16.49 -19.90
N ASP A 169 -5.31 17.06 -18.72
CA ASP A 169 -4.86 18.39 -18.29
C ASP A 169 -3.62 18.36 -17.37
N THR A 170 -3.02 17.19 -17.11
CA THR A 170 -1.80 16.98 -16.29
C THR A 170 -1.88 17.43 -14.82
N SER A 171 -3.05 17.90 -14.38
CA SER A 171 -3.25 18.36 -13.00
C SER A 171 -3.65 17.25 -12.05
N LEU A 172 -4.23 16.17 -12.58
CA LEU A 172 -4.79 15.07 -11.82
C LEU A 172 -4.17 13.75 -12.26
N TRP A 173 -3.66 12.98 -11.30
CA TRP A 173 -3.25 11.61 -11.54
C TRP A 173 -4.05 10.65 -10.68
N LEU A 174 -4.35 9.48 -11.24
CA LEU A 174 -5.08 8.41 -10.59
C LEU A 174 -4.30 7.11 -10.76
N GLY A 175 -4.12 6.37 -9.68
CA GLY A 175 -3.47 5.07 -9.74
C GLY A 175 -4.01 4.12 -8.70
N TYR A 176 -3.71 2.84 -8.88
CA TYR A 176 -3.85 1.88 -7.80
C TYR A 176 -2.70 0.91 -7.78
N GLU A 177 -2.50 0.31 -6.62
CA GLU A 177 -1.60 -0.79 -6.41
C GLU A 177 -2.24 -1.84 -5.51
N VAL A 178 -2.16 -3.11 -5.90
CA VAL A 178 -2.51 -4.23 -5.05
C VAL A 178 -1.24 -4.80 -4.46
N GLN A 179 -1.21 -4.89 -3.13
CA GLN A 179 -0.10 -5.43 -2.37
C GLN A 179 -0.56 -6.64 -1.58
N ARG A 180 0.26 -7.69 -1.62
CA ARG A 180 0.21 -8.76 -0.63
C ARG A 180 1.26 -8.50 0.44
N SER A 181 0.84 -8.55 1.70
CA SER A 181 1.73 -8.44 2.85
C SER A 181 1.71 -9.75 3.62
N ILE A 182 2.89 -10.22 4.04
CA ILE A 182 3.06 -11.41 4.87
C ILE A 182 3.81 -10.98 6.11
N PHE A 183 3.12 -10.98 7.25
CA PHE A 183 3.68 -10.71 8.57
C PHE A 183 4.02 -12.02 9.28
N ALA A 184 5.26 -12.16 9.73
CA ALA A 184 5.73 -13.35 10.43
C ALA A 184 6.56 -12.96 11.65
N LEU A 185 6.50 -13.80 12.68
CA LEU A 185 7.44 -13.72 13.79
C LEU A 185 8.79 -14.32 13.38
N THR A 186 9.89 -13.69 13.80
CA THR A 186 11.27 -14.12 13.45
C THR A 186 11.96 -14.89 14.58
N ASN A 187 11.25 -15.11 15.69
CA ASN A 187 11.72 -15.95 16.80
C ASN A 187 11.27 -17.42 16.59
N GLN A 188 11.47 -18.25 17.61
CA GLN A 188 11.08 -19.67 17.59
C GLN A 188 9.56 -19.92 17.71
N ASN A 189 8.72 -18.87 17.62
CA ASN A 189 7.28 -19.02 17.70
C ASN A 189 6.74 -19.73 16.45
N THR A 190 5.84 -20.69 16.65
CA THR A 190 5.22 -21.49 15.58
C THR A 190 3.90 -20.91 15.08
N ALA A 191 3.50 -19.72 15.55
CA ALA A 191 2.33 -19.02 15.04
C ALA A 191 2.44 -18.83 13.52
N PRO A 192 1.41 -19.21 12.75
CA PRO A 192 1.45 -19.12 11.30
C PRO A 192 1.55 -17.63 10.86
N PRO A 193 2.25 -17.34 9.75
CA PRO A 193 2.29 -16.00 9.18
C PRO A 193 0.88 -15.49 8.83
N ILE A 194 0.65 -14.22 9.09
CA ILE A 194 -0.57 -13.52 8.72
C ILE A 194 -0.36 -12.93 7.33
N THR A 195 -1.20 -13.34 6.38
CA THR A 195 -1.22 -12.73 5.05
C THR A 195 -2.35 -11.69 5.00
N THR A 196 -2.16 -10.60 4.28
CA THR A 196 -3.21 -9.61 3.97
C THR A 196 -3.08 -9.15 2.53
N ASP A 197 -4.20 -9.00 1.84
CA ASP A 197 -4.25 -8.41 0.51
C ASP A 197 -4.94 -7.04 0.60
N SER A 198 -4.27 -6.01 0.09
CA SER A 198 -4.74 -4.63 0.16
C SER A 198 -4.60 -3.95 -1.20
N GLU A 199 -5.61 -3.20 -1.62
CA GLU A 199 -5.55 -2.29 -2.76
C GLU A 199 -5.43 -0.85 -2.24
N TYR A 200 -4.35 -0.17 -2.62
CA TYR A 200 -4.12 1.26 -2.38
C TYR A 200 -4.53 2.02 -3.63
N ILE A 201 -5.54 2.87 -3.52
CA ILE A 201 -6.10 3.63 -4.63
C ILE A 201 -5.81 5.10 -4.37
N TRP A 202 -5.09 5.72 -5.29
CA TRP A 202 -4.56 7.07 -5.16
C TRP A 202 -5.25 8.04 -6.12
N SER A 203 -5.39 9.27 -5.66
CA SER A 203 -5.60 10.44 -6.50
C SER A 203 -4.67 11.54 -6.03
N PHE A 204 -3.90 12.13 -6.94
CA PHE A 204 -3.06 13.29 -6.66
C PHE A 204 -3.45 14.44 -7.57
N GLU A 205 -3.81 15.56 -6.97
CA GLU A 205 -4.13 16.81 -7.64
C GLU A 205 -3.01 17.81 -7.33
N ARG A 206 -2.31 18.25 -8.38
CA ARG A 206 -1.30 19.30 -8.28
C ARG A 206 -2.00 20.64 -8.11
N LEU A 207 -1.81 21.28 -6.96
CA LEU A 207 -2.34 22.62 -6.71
C LEU A 207 -1.34 23.68 -7.20
N ASP A 208 -0.06 23.47 -6.89
CA ASP A 208 1.08 24.25 -7.40
C ASP A 208 2.35 23.38 -7.40
N ASP A 209 3.53 23.99 -7.58
CA ASP A 209 4.82 23.29 -7.68
C ASP A 209 5.27 22.62 -6.37
N ASN A 210 4.79 23.12 -5.23
CA ASN A 210 5.20 22.69 -3.89
C ASN A 210 4.01 22.21 -3.04
N HIS A 211 2.82 22.08 -3.64
CA HIS A 211 1.61 21.66 -2.94
C HIS A 211 0.79 20.68 -3.78
N ILE A 212 0.60 19.47 -3.24
CA ILE A 212 -0.26 18.44 -3.81
C ILE A 212 -1.34 18.08 -2.80
N ARG A 213 -2.57 17.96 -3.29
CA ARG A 213 -3.67 17.35 -2.56
C ARG A 213 -3.83 15.90 -2.99
N GLY A 214 -3.76 14.99 -2.03
CA GLY A 214 -3.95 13.57 -2.28
C GLY A 214 -5.26 13.04 -1.69
N LYS A 215 -5.78 11.99 -2.30
CA LYS A 215 -6.71 11.04 -1.68
C LYS A 215 -6.10 9.66 -1.74
N LEU A 216 -6.27 8.89 -0.67
CA LEU A 216 -5.93 7.48 -0.60
C LEU A 216 -7.13 6.72 -0.10
N ARG A 217 -7.56 5.69 -0.83
CA ARG A 217 -8.45 4.67 -0.33
C ARG A 217 -7.68 3.37 -0.19
N ILE A 218 -7.71 2.77 1.00
CA ILE A 218 -7.16 1.43 1.25
C ILE A 218 -8.32 0.45 1.35
N ALA A 219 -8.40 -0.49 0.42
CA ALA A 219 -9.36 -1.58 0.44
C ALA A 219 -8.65 -2.86 0.86
N ASN A 220 -9.12 -3.52 1.92
CA ASN A 220 -8.58 -4.81 2.35
C ASN A 220 -9.48 -5.95 1.88
N TYR A 221 -8.87 -7.07 1.54
CA TYR A 221 -9.52 -8.27 1.05
C TYR A 221 -9.14 -9.45 1.93
N LEU A 222 -10.06 -10.41 2.05
CA LEU A 222 -9.71 -11.69 2.65
C LEU A 222 -8.84 -12.48 1.68
N ASN A 223 -8.02 -13.35 2.27
CA ASN A 223 -7.26 -14.35 1.54
C ASN A 223 -7.76 -15.75 1.92
N PRO A 224 -7.32 -16.80 1.20
CA PRO A 224 -7.78 -18.17 1.42
C PRO A 224 -7.46 -18.75 2.81
N GLN A 225 -6.69 -18.06 3.67
CA GLN A 225 -6.45 -18.53 5.05
C GLN A 225 -7.75 -18.54 5.89
N SER A 226 -8.75 -17.74 5.52
CA SER A 226 -10.07 -17.70 6.18
C SER A 226 -11.14 -18.37 5.31
N ASP A 227 -11.10 -19.70 5.24
CA ASP A 227 -11.77 -20.53 4.21
C ASP A 227 -13.23 -20.13 3.92
N THR A 228 -14.11 -20.09 4.92
CA THR A 228 -15.55 -19.80 4.71
C THR A 228 -15.84 -18.34 4.38
N LEU A 229 -15.31 -17.40 5.18
CA LEU A 229 -15.56 -15.97 4.98
C LEU A 229 -14.93 -15.45 3.69
N TYR A 230 -13.80 -16.02 3.27
CA TYR A 230 -13.16 -15.69 2.00
C TYR A 230 -14.08 -15.99 0.80
N PHE A 231 -14.64 -17.20 0.73
CA PHE A 231 -15.55 -17.57 -0.34
C PHE A 231 -16.86 -16.76 -0.31
N ASP A 232 -17.38 -16.47 0.89
CA ASP A 232 -18.56 -15.59 1.05
C ASP A 232 -18.28 -14.15 0.58
N ALA A 233 -17.06 -13.65 0.80
CA ALA A 233 -16.67 -12.32 0.38
C ALA A 233 -16.63 -12.19 -1.15
N LYS A 234 -16.42 -13.28 -1.90
CA LYS A 234 -16.41 -13.29 -3.39
C LYS A 234 -15.48 -12.21 -3.98
N ASN A 235 -14.26 -12.13 -3.45
CA ASN A 235 -13.24 -11.13 -3.79
C ASN A 235 -13.65 -9.67 -3.57
N ARG A 236 -14.71 -9.40 -2.80
CA ARG A 236 -15.10 -8.04 -2.44
C ARG A 236 -14.27 -7.53 -1.27
N ALA A 237 -13.99 -6.23 -1.26
CA ALA A 237 -13.33 -5.58 -0.13
C ALA A 237 -14.15 -5.77 1.14
N VAL A 238 -13.47 -6.08 2.25
CA VAL A 238 -14.09 -6.33 3.56
C VAL A 238 -13.95 -5.15 4.50
N SER A 239 -12.97 -4.27 4.26
CA SER A 239 -12.87 -2.96 4.88
C SER A 239 -12.38 -1.92 3.88
N LEU A 240 -12.84 -0.69 4.02
CA LEU A 240 -12.40 0.48 3.27
C LEU A 240 -11.96 1.56 4.27
N GLN A 241 -10.78 2.13 4.05
CA GLN A 241 -10.28 3.28 4.80
C GLN A 241 -9.97 4.41 3.82
N ASP A 242 -10.56 5.57 4.05
CA ASP A 242 -10.37 6.74 3.21
C ASP A 242 -9.52 7.78 3.93
N TYR A 243 -8.53 8.29 3.22
CA TYR A 243 -7.59 9.26 3.72
C TYR A 243 -7.52 10.45 2.77
N MET A 244 -7.35 11.63 3.36
CA MET A 244 -6.85 12.81 2.68
C MET A 244 -5.37 12.99 2.96
N LEU A 245 -4.63 13.45 1.95
CA LEU A 245 -3.22 13.81 2.07
C LEU A 245 -3.05 15.28 1.70
N ASP A 246 -2.36 16.01 2.55
CA ASP A 246 -1.86 17.36 2.26
C ASP A 246 -0.34 17.28 2.19
N MET A 247 0.23 17.44 0.98
CA MET A 247 1.65 17.22 0.72
C MET A 247 2.34 18.54 0.37
N LYS A 248 3.40 18.89 1.10
CA LYS A 248 4.14 20.15 0.93
C LYS A 248 5.65 19.93 0.82
N ARG A 249 6.33 20.88 0.19
CA ARG A 249 7.80 20.97 0.10
C ARG A 249 8.33 22.22 0.77
#